data_AF-A0A4Q2XXK5-F1
#
_entry.id   AF-A0A4Q2XXK5-F1
#
_cell.length_a   1.000
_cell.length_b   1.000
_cell.length_c   1.000
_cell.angle_alpha   90.00
_cell.angle_beta   90.00
_cell.angle_gamma   90.00
#
_symmetry.space_group_name_H-M   'P 1'
#
loop_
_entity.id
_entity.type
_entity.pdbx_description
1 polymer ?
#
loop_
_entity_poly.entity_id
_entity_poly.type
_entity_poly.pdbx_seq_one_letter_code
_entity_poly.pdbx_strand_id
1 'polypeptide(L)'
;MKLPLFTTLAAFTAATTIHLTGPASAGDTLVQVSTIDALIQGIFDGGVSFGELKKSGDFGIGTLDNLDGEMLALDGRFFQIASDGVVREIPDQVETPFSAVTFFRSDKTVALGKMETLEALQKRLDAETPSPNLFYAMKITGTFPMMNLRSVPR
;
A
#
# COMPACT_ATOMS: atom_id res chain seq x y z
N MET A 1 -40.36 12.75 7.04
CA MET A 1 -40.55 13.16 5.65
C MET A 1 -39.33 12.67 4.87
N LYS A 2 -39.51 11.63 4.03
CA LYS A 2 -38.45 10.96 3.28
C LYS A 2 -38.07 11.83 2.08
N LEU A 3 -36.79 12.16 1.91
CA LEU A 3 -36.27 12.78 0.68
C LEU A 3 -35.69 11.68 -0.24
N PRO A 4 -35.85 11.78 -1.57
CA PRO A 4 -35.77 10.65 -2.47
C PRO A 4 -34.35 10.33 -2.96
N LEU A 5 -34.20 9.05 -3.30
CA LEU A 5 -33.08 8.42 -4.01
C LEU A 5 -32.91 9.07 -5.39
N PHE A 6 -31.80 9.78 -5.62
CA PHE A 6 -31.36 10.15 -6.96
C PHE A 6 -30.32 9.14 -7.44
N THR A 7 -30.79 8.21 -8.27
CA THR A 7 -29.98 7.36 -9.12
C THR A 7 -29.28 8.25 -10.14
N THR A 8 -27.98 8.50 -9.97
CA THR A 8 -27.14 9.07 -11.03
C THR A 8 -26.11 8.01 -11.41
N LEU A 9 -26.36 7.34 -12.53
CA LEU A 9 -25.38 6.49 -13.19
C LEU A 9 -24.37 7.41 -13.89
N ALA A 10 -23.30 7.77 -13.20
CA ALA A 10 -22.14 8.37 -13.84
C ALA A 10 -21.21 7.24 -14.31
N ALA A 11 -21.25 6.93 -15.60
CA ALA A 11 -20.22 6.12 -16.23
C ALA A 11 -18.94 6.95 -16.32
N PHE A 12 -18.10 6.90 -15.27
CA PHE A 12 -16.73 7.38 -15.36
C PHE A 12 -15.86 6.24 -15.89
N THR A 13 -15.43 6.34 -17.14
CA THR A 13 -14.27 5.59 -17.62
C THR A 13 -13.04 6.16 -16.95
N ALA A 14 -12.74 5.69 -15.73
CA ALA A 14 -11.44 5.93 -15.13
C ALA A 14 -10.43 4.97 -15.76
N ALA A 15 -9.44 5.52 -16.45
CA ALA A 15 -8.30 4.77 -16.93
C ALA A 15 -7.45 4.35 -15.72
N THR A 16 -7.82 3.23 -15.08
CA THR A 16 -7.04 2.66 -14.00
C THR A 16 -5.75 2.11 -14.59
N THR A 17 -4.63 2.69 -14.16
CA THR A 17 -3.28 2.35 -14.62
C THR A 17 -2.52 1.75 -13.45
N ILE A 18 -1.90 0.60 -13.70
CA ILE A 18 -0.94 0.01 -12.77
C ILE A 18 0.45 0.36 -13.24
N HIS A 19 1.27 0.77 -12.27
CA HIS A 19 2.71 0.77 -12.36
C HIS A 19 3.21 -0.45 -11.58
N LEU A 20 3.78 -1.43 -12.27
CA LEU A 20 4.46 -2.60 -11.72
C LEU A 20 5.96 -2.38 -11.80
N THR A 21 6.68 -2.84 -10.79
CA THR A 21 8.09 -3.23 -10.95
C THR A 21 8.11 -4.73 -11.27
N GLY A 22 8.93 -5.14 -12.25
CA GLY A 22 9.16 -6.51 -12.65
C GLY A 22 10.13 -7.23 -11.69
N PRO A 23 10.71 -8.39 -12.08
CA PRO A 23 11.78 -9.02 -11.32
C PRO A 23 12.86 -7.99 -11.01
N ALA A 24 13.37 -8.01 -9.77
CA ALA A 24 14.45 -7.13 -9.35
C ALA A 24 15.50 -6.97 -10.45
N SER A 25 15.48 -5.80 -11.09
CA SER A 25 16.59 -5.36 -11.93
C SER A 25 17.80 -5.18 -11.00
N ALA A 26 19.00 -5.05 -11.55
CA ALA A 26 20.14 -4.62 -10.75
C ALA A 26 19.85 -3.19 -10.19
N GLY A 27 19.21 -3.12 -9.02
CA GLY A 27 18.71 -1.88 -8.43
C GLY A 27 17.50 -2.01 -7.50
N ASP A 28 16.59 -2.98 -7.71
CA ASP A 28 15.34 -3.03 -6.94
C ASP A 28 15.45 -4.00 -5.75
N THR A 29 15.40 -3.46 -4.53
CA THR A 29 15.51 -4.24 -3.29
C THR A 29 14.31 -3.96 -2.40
N LEU A 30 13.66 -5.03 -1.92
CA LEU A 30 12.67 -4.94 -0.85
C LEU A 30 13.41 -4.95 0.49
N VAL A 31 13.28 -3.88 1.26
CA VAL A 31 13.80 -3.78 2.63
C VAL A 31 12.63 -3.98 3.58
N GLN A 32 12.77 -4.97 4.46
CA GLN A 32 11.79 -5.27 5.48
C GLN A 32 12.37 -5.05 6.87
N VAL A 33 11.63 -4.37 7.73
CA VAL A 33 11.91 -4.27 9.16
C VAL A 33 11.13 -5.38 9.87
N SER A 34 11.81 -6.19 10.68
CA SER A 34 11.25 -7.33 11.41
C SER A 34 10.65 -8.43 10.51
N THR A 35 9.84 -9.32 11.08
CA THR A 35 9.12 -10.39 10.38
C THR A 35 7.63 -10.34 10.69
N ILE A 36 6.81 -10.87 9.79
CA ILE A 36 5.36 -10.95 10.01
C ILE A 36 5.01 -11.83 11.24
N ASP A 37 5.80 -12.87 11.49
CA ASP A 37 5.60 -13.75 12.65
C ASP A 37 5.79 -13.00 13.97
N ALA A 38 6.79 -12.11 14.06
CA ALA A 38 6.99 -11.27 15.25
C ALA A 38 5.77 -10.36 15.51
N LEU A 39 5.23 -9.76 14.45
CA LEU A 39 4.03 -8.93 14.52
C LEU A 39 2.81 -9.74 14.97
N ILE A 40 2.61 -10.95 14.42
CA ILE A 40 1.51 -11.84 14.81
C ILE A 40 1.61 -12.25 16.29
N GLN A 41 2.82 -12.42 16.82
CA GLN A 41 3.06 -12.75 18.22
C GLN A 41 2.93 -11.55 19.18
N GLY A 42 2.57 -10.37 18.68
CA GLY A 42 2.32 -9.19 19.52
C GLY A 42 3.56 -8.36 19.83
N ILE A 43 4.65 -8.53 19.09
CA ILE A 43 5.86 -7.71 19.26
C ILE A 43 5.65 -6.40 18.50
N PHE A 44 5.05 -5.42 19.17
CA PHE A 44 4.65 -4.14 18.58
C PHE A 44 5.60 -2.99 18.86
N ASP A 45 6.65 -3.23 19.65
CA ASP A 45 7.66 -2.23 19.96
C ASP A 45 8.49 -1.92 18.71
N GLY A 46 8.59 -0.63 18.38
CA GLY A 46 9.40 -0.12 17.30
C GLY A 46 10.90 -0.37 17.52
N GLY A 47 11.63 -0.58 16.43
CA GLY A 47 13.09 -0.72 16.47
C GLY A 47 13.84 0.07 15.40
N VAL A 48 13.11 0.72 14.48
CA VAL A 48 13.66 1.53 13.39
C VAL A 48 12.82 2.79 13.27
N SER A 49 13.48 3.94 13.24
CA SER A 49 12.82 5.24 13.06
C SER A 49 12.38 5.47 11.61
N PHE A 50 11.32 6.24 11.38
CA PHE A 50 10.90 6.62 10.04
C PHE A 50 11.95 7.47 9.31
N GLY A 51 12.76 8.25 10.04
CA GLY A 51 13.90 8.98 9.48
C GLY A 51 14.99 8.06 8.91
N GLU A 52 15.19 6.88 9.51
CA GLU A 52 16.06 5.83 8.97
C GLU A 52 15.40 5.07 7.84
N LEU A 53 14.13 4.68 8.00
CA LEU A 53 13.38 3.92 7.00
C LEU A 53 13.31 4.63 5.64
N LYS A 54 13.17 5.96 5.64
CA LYS A 54 13.22 6.81 4.43
C LYS A 54 14.50 6.64 3.60
N LYS A 55 15.60 6.17 4.19
CA LYS A 55 16.87 5.90 3.48
C LYS A 55 16.83 4.57 2.72
N SER A 56 15.81 3.74 2.96
CA SER A 56 15.67 2.40 2.40
C SER A 56 14.53 2.27 1.39
N GLY A 57 13.65 3.27 1.28
CA GLY A 57 12.59 3.27 0.28
C GLY A 57 11.75 4.54 0.25
N ASP A 58 11.05 4.72 -0.88
CA ASP A 58 10.12 5.82 -1.14
C ASP A 58 8.67 5.34 -1.35
N PHE A 59 8.45 4.02 -1.27
CA PHE A 59 7.18 3.34 -1.48
C PHE A 59 7.08 2.07 -0.62
N GLY A 60 5.90 1.77 -0.08
CA GLY A 60 5.70 0.58 0.74
C GLY A 60 4.56 0.70 1.74
N ILE A 61 4.48 -0.30 2.61
CA ILE A 61 3.44 -0.45 3.63
C ILE A 61 4.03 -0.91 4.96
N GLY A 62 3.29 -0.75 6.04
CA GLY A 62 3.64 -1.28 7.36
C GLY A 62 2.70 -0.76 8.44
N THR A 63 3.23 -0.60 9.65
CA THR A 63 2.51 -0.04 10.79
C THR A 63 3.44 0.83 11.63
N LEU A 64 2.92 1.40 12.71
CA LEU A 64 3.63 2.25 13.66
C LEU A 64 3.80 1.50 14.98
N ASP A 65 4.71 2.00 15.82
CA ASP A 65 4.91 1.54 17.19
C ASP A 65 3.58 1.39 17.94
N ASN A 66 3.44 0.32 18.75
CA ASN A 66 2.20 -0.08 19.41
C ASN A 66 1.01 -0.38 18.48
N LEU A 67 1.26 -0.67 17.20
CA LEU A 67 0.23 -0.98 16.21
C LEU A 67 -0.78 0.18 15.99
N ASP A 68 -0.31 1.43 16.14
CA ASP A 68 -1.14 2.64 16.03
C ASP A 68 -1.48 2.98 14.57
N GLY A 69 -2.36 2.16 13.98
CA GLY A 69 -2.83 2.32 12.61
C GLY A 69 -1.91 1.73 11.55
N GLU A 70 -2.19 2.09 10.30
CA GLU A 70 -1.45 1.61 9.13
C GLU A 70 -0.46 2.66 8.65
N MET A 71 0.66 2.20 8.09
CA MET A 71 1.63 3.04 7.41
C MET A 71 1.55 2.85 5.90
N LEU A 72 1.54 3.97 5.17
CA LEU A 72 1.71 4.04 3.73
C LEU A 72 2.91 4.93 3.39
N ALA A 73 3.87 4.39 2.64
CA ALA A 73 4.90 5.18 1.99
C ALA A 73 4.52 5.39 0.53
N LEU A 74 4.44 6.65 0.10
CA LEU A 74 4.07 7.03 -1.25
C LEU A 74 4.85 8.26 -1.69
N ASP A 75 5.56 8.12 -2.81
CA ASP A 75 6.34 9.18 -3.46
C ASP A 75 7.29 9.89 -2.47
N GLY A 76 7.95 9.11 -1.61
CA GLY A 76 8.95 9.57 -0.64
C GLY A 76 8.38 10.12 0.67
N ARG A 77 7.06 10.16 0.84
CA ARG A 77 6.38 10.60 2.06
C ARG A 77 5.73 9.43 2.77
N PHE A 78 5.65 9.52 4.09
CA PHE A 78 5.16 8.46 4.95
C PHE A 78 3.93 8.97 5.71
N PHE A 79 2.84 8.21 5.63
CA PHE A 79 1.54 8.57 6.17
C PHE A 79 1.04 7.50 7.13
N GLN A 80 0.50 7.94 8.26
CA GLN A 80 -0.31 7.14 9.16
C GLN A 80 -1.76 7.23 8.71
N ILE A 81 -2.43 6.10 8.60
CA ILE A 81 -3.88 6.00 8.45
C ILE A 81 -4.41 5.43 9.77
N ALA A 82 -4.85 6.32 10.66
CA ALA A 82 -5.29 5.94 11.99
C ALA A 82 -6.69 5.31 11.98
N SER A 83 -7.07 4.65 13.08
CA SER A 83 -8.38 3.98 13.23
C SER A 83 -9.58 4.94 13.21
N ASP A 84 -9.35 6.23 13.44
CA ASP A 84 -10.33 7.32 13.27
C ASP A 84 -10.54 7.72 11.80
N GLY A 85 -9.79 7.12 10.87
CA GLY A 85 -9.82 7.40 9.43
C GLY A 85 -9.04 8.65 9.02
N VAL A 86 -8.36 9.31 9.96
CA VAL A 86 -7.56 10.51 9.66
C VAL A 86 -6.18 10.09 9.14
N VAL A 87 -5.76 10.74 8.04
CA VAL A 87 -4.44 10.56 7.46
C VAL A 87 -3.51 11.67 7.95
N ARG A 88 -2.35 11.27 8.51
CA ARG A 88 -1.35 12.21 9.06
C ARG A 88 0.03 11.87 8.49
N GLU A 89 0.87 12.87 8.26
CA GLU A 89 2.27 12.61 7.91
C GLU A 89 3.04 12.16 9.14
N ILE A 90 3.89 11.14 8.98
CA ILE A 90 4.62 10.53 10.09
C ILE A 90 5.91 11.32 10.36
N PRO A 91 6.13 11.81 11.60
CA PRO A 91 7.38 12.43 11.99
C PRO A 91 8.56 11.44 12.01
N ASP A 92 9.77 11.93 11.73
CA ASP A 92 10.97 11.07 11.57
C ASP A 92 11.34 10.27 12.82
N GLN A 93 11.02 10.80 14.01
CA GLN A 93 11.34 10.17 15.30
C GLN A 93 10.38 9.05 15.70
N VAL A 94 9.25 8.89 14.99
CA VAL A 94 8.35 7.77 15.24
C VAL A 94 9.04 6.50 14.75
N GLU A 95 8.74 5.37 15.39
CA GLU A 95 9.33 4.08 15.07
C GLU A 95 8.30 3.11 14.49
N THR A 96 8.79 2.09 13.82
CA THR A 96 7.98 1.00 13.27
C THR A 96 8.44 -0.36 13.80
N PRO A 97 7.50 -1.24 14.20
CA PRO A 97 7.81 -2.64 14.52
C PRO A 97 7.82 -3.52 13.26
N PHE A 98 7.20 -3.06 12.17
CA PHE A 98 7.13 -3.78 10.91
C PHE A 98 6.87 -2.84 9.73
N SER A 99 7.71 -2.96 8.71
CA SER A 99 7.49 -2.29 7.41
C SER A 99 8.13 -3.08 6.28
N ALA A 100 7.61 -2.91 5.07
CA ALA A 100 8.19 -3.41 3.84
C ALA A 100 8.21 -2.27 2.81
N VAL A 101 9.42 -1.80 2.46
CA VAL A 101 9.63 -0.62 1.61
C VAL A 101 10.64 -0.91 0.51
N THR A 102 10.56 -0.12 -0.55
CA THR A 102 11.51 -0.14 -1.67
C THR A 102 11.62 1.24 -2.31
N PHE A 103 12.66 1.47 -3.10
CA PHE A 103 12.71 2.62 -4.02
C PHE A 103 11.98 2.26 -5.30
N PHE A 104 10.72 2.66 -5.41
CA PHE A 104 9.84 2.20 -6.47
C PHE A 104 10.19 2.83 -7.82
N ARG A 105 10.53 1.99 -8.80
CA ARG A 105 10.79 2.37 -10.19
C ARG A 105 10.02 1.44 -11.11
N SER A 106 8.98 1.94 -11.77
CA SER A 106 8.11 1.08 -12.59
C SER A 106 8.83 0.55 -13.83
N ASP A 107 8.93 -0.77 -13.94
CA ASP A 107 9.42 -1.46 -15.14
C ASP A 107 8.32 -1.65 -16.18
N LYS A 108 7.07 -1.80 -15.72
CA LYS A 108 5.91 -2.03 -16.59
C LYS A 108 4.74 -1.19 -16.15
N THR A 109 4.10 -0.53 -17.10
CA THR A 109 2.83 0.16 -16.88
C THR A 109 1.74 -0.47 -17.74
N VAL A 110 0.61 -0.84 -17.12
CA VAL A 110 -0.49 -1.56 -17.79
C VAL A 110 -1.83 -0.92 -17.47
N ALA A 111 -2.66 -0.74 -18.50
CA ALA A 111 -4.05 -0.36 -18.32
C ALA A 111 -4.90 -1.58 -17.94
N LEU A 112 -5.59 -1.51 -16.80
CA LEU A 112 -6.43 -2.62 -16.34
C LEU A 112 -7.77 -2.68 -17.06
N GLY A 113 -8.31 -1.54 -17.49
CA GLY A 113 -9.72 -1.45 -17.88
C GLY A 113 -10.64 -1.58 -16.67
N LYS A 114 -11.92 -1.87 -16.91
CA LYS A 114 -12.93 -2.00 -15.84
C LYS A 114 -12.75 -3.33 -15.10
N MET A 115 -12.66 -3.25 -13.78
CA MET A 115 -12.69 -4.41 -12.88
C MET A 115 -13.92 -4.30 -11.99
N GLU A 116 -14.72 -5.37 -11.91
CA GLU A 116 -15.96 -5.37 -11.12
C GLU A 116 -15.76 -5.91 -9.70
N THR A 117 -14.72 -6.71 -9.48
CA THR A 117 -14.43 -7.33 -8.18
C THR A 117 -12.93 -7.34 -7.88
N LEU A 118 -12.59 -7.54 -6.59
CA LEU A 118 -11.21 -7.70 -6.15
C LEU A 118 -10.57 -8.97 -6.73
N GLU A 119 -11.34 -10.06 -6.87
CA GLU A 119 -10.85 -11.31 -7.47
C GLU A 119 -10.50 -11.12 -8.96
N ALA A 120 -11.31 -10.34 -9.69
CA ALA A 120 -11.01 -10.00 -11.08
C ALA A 120 -9.72 -9.16 -11.19
N LEU A 121 -9.51 -8.23 -10.27
CA LEU A 121 -8.28 -7.46 -10.17
C LEU A 121 -7.08 -8.37 -9.86
N GLN A 122 -7.18 -9.25 -8.85
CA GLN A 122 -6.12 -10.21 -8.49
C GLN A 122 -5.74 -11.10 -9.67
N LYS A 123 -6.71 -11.73 -10.33
CA LYS A 123 -6.45 -12.57 -11.50
C LYS A 123 -5.75 -11.80 -12.62
N ARG A 124 -6.10 -10.51 -12.81
CA ARG A 124 -5.42 -9.66 -13.78
C ARG A 124 -3.99 -9.37 -13.34
N LEU A 125 -3.74 -9.07 -12.08
CA LEU A 125 -2.40 -8.87 -11.53
C LEU A 125 -1.52 -10.10 -11.68
N ASP A 126 -2.05 -11.28 -11.35
CA ASP A 126 -1.32 -12.56 -11.45
C ASP A 126 -0.86 -12.84 -12.89
N ALA A 127 -1.67 -12.46 -13.88
CA ALA A 127 -1.32 -12.59 -15.29
C ALA A 127 -0.18 -11.64 -15.73
N GLU A 128 0.06 -10.56 -14.99
CA GLU A 128 1.15 -9.61 -15.24
C GLU A 128 2.43 -9.94 -14.45
N THR A 129 2.35 -10.84 -13.46
CA THR A 129 3.48 -11.29 -12.65
C THR A 129 4.05 -12.62 -13.17
N PRO A 130 5.19 -12.63 -13.87
CA PRO A 130 5.69 -13.80 -14.60
C PRO A 130 6.09 -15.00 -13.71
N SER A 131 6.35 -14.78 -12.42
CA SER A 131 6.75 -15.84 -11.48
C SER A 131 6.22 -15.56 -10.07
N PRO A 132 5.64 -16.56 -9.39
CA PRO A 132 5.18 -16.42 -8.00
C PRO A 132 6.34 -16.42 -6.98
N ASN A 133 7.56 -16.73 -7.41
CA ASN A 133 8.74 -16.81 -6.54
C ASN A 133 9.51 -15.47 -6.44
N LEU A 134 8.89 -14.38 -6.90
CA LEU A 134 9.48 -13.05 -6.92
C LEU A 134 8.59 -12.09 -6.13
N PHE A 135 9.21 -11.07 -5.56
CA PHE A 135 8.49 -9.94 -5.00
C PHE A 135 8.14 -8.93 -6.10
N TYR A 136 7.00 -8.27 -5.94
CA TYR A 136 6.52 -7.22 -6.83
C TYR A 136 6.04 -6.04 -5.98
N ALA A 137 6.43 -4.83 -6.38
CA ALA A 137 5.80 -3.61 -5.90
C ALA A 137 4.81 -3.12 -6.95
N MET A 138 3.59 -2.77 -6.52
CA MET A 138 2.51 -2.38 -7.42
C MET A 138 1.86 -1.08 -6.94
N LYS A 139 1.86 -0.07 -7.79
CA LYS A 139 1.11 1.17 -7.58
C LYS A 139 -0.08 1.19 -8.56
N ILE A 140 -1.29 1.03 -8.02
CA ILE A 140 -2.54 1.08 -8.79
C ILE A 140 -3.15 2.46 -8.64
N THR A 141 -3.35 3.15 -9.76
CA THR A 141 -3.93 4.49 -9.81
C THR A 141 -5.21 4.46 -10.62
N GLY A 142 -6.27 5.09 -10.13
CA GLY A 142 -7.56 5.13 -10.81
C GLY A 142 -8.68 5.63 -9.91
N THR A 143 -9.90 5.57 -10.39
CA THR A 143 -11.09 5.86 -9.59
C THR A 143 -11.68 4.55 -9.09
N PHE A 144 -11.83 4.45 -7.77
CA PHE A 144 -12.44 3.32 -7.11
C PHE A 144 -13.82 3.76 -6.59
N PRO A 145 -14.93 3.25 -7.14
CA PRO A 145 -16.27 3.60 -6.66
C PRO A 145 -16.51 3.22 -5.20
N MET A 146 -15.78 2.21 -4.71
CA MET A 146 -15.82 1.72 -3.35
C MET A 146 -14.43 1.19 -2.99
N MET A 147 -13.98 1.49 -1.77
CA MET A 147 -12.84 0.83 -1.12
C MET A 147 -13.23 0.48 0.30
N ASN A 148 -13.06 -0.78 0.68
CA ASN A 148 -13.22 -1.23 2.06
C ASN A 148 -11.84 -1.25 2.70
N LEU A 149 -11.65 -0.41 3.72
CA LEU A 149 -10.37 -0.24 4.40
C LEU A 149 -10.56 -0.56 5.89
N ARG A 150 -9.47 -0.99 6.54
CA ARG A 150 -9.38 -1.20 7.97
C ARG A 150 -8.05 -0.63 8.43
N SER A 151 -8.07 0.04 9.58
CA SER A 151 -6.86 0.42 10.33
C SER A 151 -6.98 -0.11 11.75
N VAL A 152 -5.86 -0.58 12.30
CA VAL A 152 -5.84 -1.12 13.66
C VAL A 152 -5.86 0.02 14.69
N PRO A 153 -6.72 -0.03 15.72
CA PRO A 153 -6.60 0.88 16.86
C PRO A 153 -5.41 0.48 17.73
N ARG A 154 -4.77 1.48 18.34
CA ARG A 154 -3.85 1.26 19.44
C ARG A 154 -4.53 0.56 20.63
#